data_AF-A0A2M8PBE1-F1
#
_entry.id   AF-A0A2M8PBE1-F1
#
_cell.length_a   1.000
_cell.length_b   1.000
_cell.length_c   1.000
_cell.angle_alpha   90.00
_cell.angle_beta   90.00
_cell.angle_gamma   90.00
#
_symmetry.space_group_name_H-M   'P 1'
#
loop_
_entity.id
_entity.type
_entity.pdbx_description
1 polymer ?
#
loop_
_entity_poly.entity_id
_entity_poly.type
_entity_poly.pdbx_seq_one_letter_code
_entity_poly.pdbx_strand_id
1 'polypeptide(L)'
;YPQAFLAPSSGFVALKVGQIGAERLYIAKPNGTWHLIRENLSGLGDPLWSADGVYLAFTQAVNGAQVTLEIVNANGALIRRVEGYQGLFRNLRWTRCGYFD
;
A
#
# COMPACT_ATOMS: atom_id res chain seq x y z
N TYR A 1 -11.27 -10.30 -6.92
CA TYR A 1 -10.31 -11.39 -6.61
C TYR A 1 -9.15 -10.80 -5.83
N PRO A 2 -8.55 -11.52 -4.88
CA PRO A 2 -7.40 -11.01 -4.13
C PRO A 2 -6.19 -10.81 -5.05
N GLN A 3 -5.42 -9.74 -4.81
CA GLN A 3 -4.15 -9.47 -5.47
C GLN A 3 -3.03 -9.42 -4.44
N ALA A 4 -1.89 -10.05 -4.76
CA ALA A 4 -0.74 -10.18 -3.88
C ALA A 4 0.47 -9.43 -4.43
N PHE A 5 1.17 -8.71 -3.55
CA PHE A 5 2.36 -7.92 -3.88
C PHE A 5 3.47 -8.30 -2.91
N LEU A 6 4.52 -8.94 -3.43
CA LEU A 6 5.62 -9.47 -2.64
C LEU A 6 6.60 -8.37 -2.24
N ALA A 7 7.04 -8.36 -0.99
CA ALA A 7 8.17 -7.57 -0.53
C ALA A 7 9.47 -8.25 -0.97
N PRO A 8 10.40 -7.55 -1.65
CA PRO A 8 11.58 -8.18 -2.26
C PRO A 8 12.52 -8.89 -1.28
N SER A 9 12.72 -8.35 -0.07
CA SER A 9 13.79 -8.77 0.85
C SER A 9 13.29 -9.31 2.20
N SER A 10 12.06 -9.01 2.60
CA SER A 10 11.53 -9.34 3.94
C SER A 10 10.64 -10.57 3.97
N GLY A 11 10.20 -11.07 2.80
CA GLY A 11 9.20 -12.13 2.70
C GLY A 11 7.79 -11.70 3.12
N PHE A 12 7.56 -10.40 3.36
CA PHE A 12 6.22 -9.86 3.56
C PHE A 12 5.41 -9.90 2.26
N VAL A 13 4.08 -9.95 2.40
CA VAL A 13 3.16 -9.86 1.27
C VAL A 13 2.09 -8.84 1.60
N ALA A 14 1.89 -7.86 0.72
CA ALA A 14 0.73 -6.99 0.77
C ALA A 14 -0.40 -7.64 -0.01
N LEU A 15 -1.60 -7.67 0.58
CA LEU A 15 -2.77 -8.30 0.00
C LEU A 15 -3.90 -7.30 -0.11
N LYS A 16 -4.31 -7.05 -1.35
CA LYS A 16 -5.50 -6.28 -1.69
C LYS A 16 -6.66 -7.24 -1.89
N VAL A 17 -7.70 -7.11 -1.08
CA VAL A 17 -8.85 -8.02 -1.06
C VAL A 17 -10.15 -7.22 -1.05
N GLY A 18 -11.08 -7.56 -1.93
CA GLY A 18 -12.41 -6.96 -1.97
C GLY A 18 -12.87 -6.61 -3.38
N GLN A 19 -14.03 -5.97 -3.45
CA GLN A 19 -14.54 -5.31 -4.65
C GLN A 19 -14.18 -3.82 -4.56
N ILE A 20 -14.12 -3.14 -5.71
CA ILE A 20 -13.91 -1.68 -5.76
C ILE A 20 -14.95 -0.99 -4.86
N GLY A 21 -14.49 -0.10 -3.96
CA GLY A 21 -15.34 0.59 -2.99
C GLY A 21 -15.52 -0.14 -1.65
N ALA A 22 -14.99 -1.37 -1.53
CA ALA A 22 -14.94 -2.15 -0.30
C ALA A 22 -13.60 -2.91 -0.20
N GLU A 23 -12.53 -2.31 -0.72
CA GLU A 23 -11.21 -2.93 -0.74
C GLU A 23 -10.58 -2.84 0.65
N ARG A 24 -9.83 -3.89 0.99
CA ARG A 24 -9.06 -4.01 2.22
C ARG A 24 -7.62 -4.31 1.87
N LEU A 25 -6.71 -3.69 2.60
CA LEU A 25 -5.27 -3.88 2.47
C LEU A 25 -4.74 -4.56 3.72
N TYR A 26 -4.09 -5.71 3.53
CA TYR A 26 -3.44 -6.47 4.58
C TYR A 26 -1.93 -6.58 4.33
N ILE A 27 -1.16 -6.80 5.40
CA ILE A 27 0.21 -7.30 5.31
C ILE A 27 0.26 -8.67 5.98
N ALA A 28 0.70 -9.68 5.23
CA ALA A 28 1.04 -11.00 5.72
C ALA A 28 2.55 -11.09 5.99
N LYS A 29 2.91 -11.70 7.11
CA LYS A 29 4.28 -11.88 7.57
C LYS A 29 4.75 -13.34 7.40
N PRO A 30 6.07 -13.61 7.22
CA PRO A 30 6.63 -14.96 7.09
C PRO A 30 6.26 -15.90 8.23
N ASN A 31 6.04 -15.36 9.44
CA ASN A 31 5.61 -16.13 10.60
C ASN A 31 4.13 -16.55 10.56
N GLY A 32 3.42 -16.29 9.45
CA GLY A 32 2.01 -16.63 9.27
C GLY A 32 1.03 -15.65 9.92
N THR A 33 1.50 -14.52 10.48
CA THR A 33 0.62 -13.47 11.04
C THR A 33 0.22 -12.44 9.99
N TRP A 34 -0.99 -11.91 10.13
CA TRP A 34 -1.59 -11.00 9.15
C TRP A 34 -2.18 -9.80 9.89
N HIS A 35 -2.01 -8.61 9.33
CA HIS A 35 -2.53 -7.37 9.92
C HIS A 35 -3.31 -6.57 8.88
N LEU A 36 -4.48 -6.07 9.29
CA LEU A 36 -5.25 -5.11 8.51
C LEU A 36 -4.55 -3.75 8.57
N ILE A 37 -4.25 -3.18 7.41
CA ILE A 37 -3.62 -1.86 7.29
C ILE A 37 -4.68 -0.81 7.07
N ARG A 38 -5.60 -1.06 6.14
CA ARG A 38 -6.69 -0.16 5.78
C ARG A 38 -7.89 -0.96 5.30
N GLU A 39 -9.07 -0.42 5.54
CA GLU A 39 -10.35 -1.00 5.10
C GLU A 39 -11.26 0.09 4.51
N ASN A 40 -12.35 -0.35 3.89
CA ASN A 40 -13.34 0.52 3.26
C ASN A 40 -12.70 1.47 2.22
N LEU A 41 -11.71 0.95 1.49
CA LEU A 41 -11.00 1.72 0.48
C LEU A 41 -11.81 1.74 -0.82
N SER A 42 -11.82 2.91 -1.45
CA SER A 42 -12.35 3.10 -2.80
C SER A 42 -11.22 3.51 -3.73
N GLY A 43 -10.95 2.72 -4.77
CA GLY A 43 -9.88 3.05 -5.71
C GLY A 43 -8.49 2.90 -5.09
N LEU A 44 -8.29 1.81 -4.34
CA LEU A 44 -6.95 1.45 -3.87
C LEU A 44 -6.08 1.12 -5.10
N GLY A 45 -5.04 1.94 -5.30
CA GLY A 45 -4.01 1.68 -6.29
C GLY A 45 -3.21 0.43 -5.94
N ASP A 46 -2.43 -0.07 -6.89
CA ASP A 46 -1.57 -1.23 -6.62
C ASP A 46 -0.48 -0.83 -5.61
N PRO A 47 -0.44 -1.48 -4.42
CA PRO A 47 0.52 -1.15 -3.38
C PRO A 47 1.92 -1.62 -3.77
N LEU A 48 2.94 -0.90 -3.30
CA LEU A 48 4.34 -1.10 -3.69
C LEU A 48 5.27 -1.11 -2.49
N TRP A 49 6.01 -2.19 -2.36
CA TRP A 49 7.05 -2.33 -1.34
C TRP A 49 8.31 -1.57 -1.71
N SER A 50 8.95 -0.97 -0.71
CA SER A 50 10.32 -0.51 -0.83
C SER A 50 11.26 -1.69 -1.09
N ALA A 51 12.39 -1.42 -1.75
CA ALA A 51 13.34 -2.47 -2.11
C ALA A 51 13.91 -3.22 -0.89
N ASP A 52 14.01 -2.54 0.26
CA ASP A 52 14.40 -3.11 1.54
C ASP A 52 13.26 -3.82 2.28
N GLY A 53 12.04 -3.80 1.75
CA GLY A 53 10.87 -4.50 2.29
C GLY A 53 10.37 -3.95 3.62
N VAL A 54 10.83 -2.75 4.03
CA VAL A 54 10.48 -2.12 5.31
C VAL A 54 9.21 -1.26 5.20
N TYR A 55 8.96 -0.71 4.01
CA TYR A 55 7.87 0.23 3.77
C TYR A 55 6.94 -0.25 2.66
N LEU A 56 5.67 0.09 2.80
CA LEU A 56 4.63 -0.13 1.80
C LEU A 56 4.00 1.21 1.45
N ALA A 57 4.02 1.55 0.17
CA ALA A 57 3.36 2.72 -0.36
C ALA A 57 2.07 2.32 -1.08
N PHE A 58 1.01 3.09 -0.91
CA PHE A 58 -0.25 2.88 -1.61
C PHE A 58 -1.04 4.17 -1.70
N THR A 59 -1.88 4.27 -2.72
CA THR A 59 -2.86 5.34 -2.83
C THR A 59 -4.22 4.90 -2.36
N GLN A 60 -4.95 5.77 -1.68
CA GLN A 60 -6.36 5.56 -1.41
C GLN A 60 -7.18 6.80 -1.78
N ALA A 61 -8.37 6.58 -2.31
CA ALA A 61 -9.44 7.56 -2.28
C ALA A 61 -10.52 7.08 -1.32
N VAL A 62 -11.15 8.00 -0.60
CA VAL A 62 -12.29 7.69 0.25
C VAL A 62 -13.50 8.35 -0.40
N ASN A 63 -14.46 7.55 -0.86
CA ASN A 63 -15.74 8.01 -1.42
C ASN A 63 -15.63 9.06 -2.54
N GLY A 64 -14.68 8.89 -3.47
CA GLY A 64 -14.48 9.81 -4.59
C GLY A 64 -13.82 11.15 -4.23
N ALA A 65 -13.29 11.28 -3.02
CA ALA A 65 -12.51 12.44 -2.58
C ALA A 65 -11.10 12.48 -3.20
N GLN A 66 -10.30 13.46 -2.77
CA GLN A 66 -8.89 13.58 -3.15
C GLN A 66 -8.11 12.30 -2.83
N VAL A 67 -7.29 11.89 -3.79
CA VAL A 67 -6.36 10.77 -3.63
C VAL A 67 -5.29 11.15 -2.61
N THR A 68 -5.04 10.24 -1.67
CA THR A 68 -3.93 10.34 -0.73
C THR A 68 -2.90 9.28 -1.07
N LEU A 69 -1.62 9.65 -1.00
CA LEU A 69 -0.50 8.70 -1.00
C LEU A 69 -0.11 8.45 0.45
N GLU A 70 -0.13 7.19 0.86
CA GLU A 70 0.31 6.77 2.19
C GLU A 70 1.50 5.83 2.11
N ILE A 71 2.39 6.00 3.08
CA ILE A 71 3.56 5.16 3.28
C ILE A 71 3.46 4.65 4.71
N VAL A 72 3.39 3.35 4.85
CA VAL A 72 3.37 2.66 6.14
C VAL A 72 4.62 1.81 6.27
N ASN A 73 5.01 1.50 7.50
CA ASN A 73 5.99 0.44 7.72
C ASN A 73 5.31 -0.94 7.63
N ALA A 74 6.11 -2.00 7.61
CA ALA A 74 5.62 -3.38 7.55
C ALA A 74 4.74 -3.83 8.74
N ASN A 75 4.70 -3.05 9.83
CA ASN A 75 3.78 -3.27 10.96
C ASN A 75 2.46 -2.51 10.80
N GLY A 76 2.29 -1.73 9.73
CA GLY A 76 1.10 -0.94 9.43
C GLY A 76 1.07 0.45 10.05
N ALA A 77 2.14 0.87 10.74
CA ALA A 77 2.21 2.23 11.27
C ALA A 77 2.41 3.23 10.13
N LEU A 78 1.63 4.30 10.13
CA LEU A 78 1.75 5.39 9.16
C LEU A 78 3.07 6.13 9.37
N ILE A 79 3.89 6.18 8.32
CA ILE A 79 5.17 6.89 8.28
C ILE A 79 5.01 8.25 7.63
N ARG A 80 4.25 8.31 6.52
CA ARG A 80 4.00 9.54 5.79
C ARG A 80 2.67 9.48 5.04
N ARG A 81 1.96 10.61 5.01
CA ARG A 81 0.76 10.83 4.21
C ARG A 81 0.96 12.09 3.36
N VAL A 82 0.57 12.03 2.10
CA VAL A 82 0.54 13.15 1.18
C VAL A 82 -0.89 13.29 0.67
N GLU A 83 -1.51 14.43 0.96
CA GLU A 83 -2.86 14.76 0.50
C GLU A 83 -2.85 15.35 -0.91
N GLY A 84 -3.97 15.24 -1.62
CA GLY A 84 -4.13 15.83 -2.95
C GLY A 84 -3.19 15.24 -4.00
N TYR A 85 -2.74 13.99 -3.85
CA TYR A 85 -1.79 13.35 -4.76
C TYR A 85 -2.40 13.25 -6.18
N GLN A 86 -1.82 13.97 -7.13
CA GLN A 86 -2.28 14.02 -8.53
C GLN A 86 -1.56 13.00 -9.44
N GLY A 87 -0.65 12.20 -8.90
CA GLY A 87 0.08 11.21 -9.69
C GLY A 87 -0.81 10.02 -10.08
N LEU A 88 -0.61 9.49 -11.29
CA LEU A 88 -1.32 8.28 -11.72
C LEU A 88 -0.86 7.08 -10.88
N PHE A 89 -1.83 6.34 -10.33
CA PHE A 89 -1.61 5.19 -9.44
C PHE A 89 -0.65 4.11 -9.99
N ARG A 90 -0.52 4.03 -11.32
CA ARG A 90 0.26 3.01 -12.04
C ARG A 90 1.77 3.27 -12.09
N ASN A 91 2.22 4.47 -11.72
CA ASN A 91 3.61 4.88 -11.89
C ASN A 91 4.38 5.04 -10.57
N LEU A 92 3.75 4.76 -9.43
CA LEU A 92 4.46 4.77 -8.17
C LEU A 92 5.65 3.81 -8.25
N ARG A 93 6.82 4.30 -7.88
CA ARG A 93 8.02 3.48 -7.73
C ARG A 93 8.91 4.09 -6.68
N TRP A 94 9.60 3.21 -5.96
CA TRP A 94 10.65 3.62 -5.05
C TRP A 94 11.92 3.92 -5.84
N THR A 95 12.50 5.10 -5.64
CA THR A 95 13.88 5.35 -6.02
C THR A 95 14.83 4.70 -5.01
N ARG A 96 16.07 4.41 -5.42
CA ARG A 96 17.10 3.79 -4.56
C ARG A 96 17.38 4.54 -3.25
N CYS A 97 16.91 5.77 -3.11
CA CYS A 97 17.14 6.64 -1.96
C CYS A 97 15.93 6.74 -1.01
N GLY A 98 14.85 5.98 -1.22
CA GLY A 98 13.64 6.03 -0.40
C GLY A 98 12.68 7.18 -0.74
N TYR A 99 12.87 7.86 -1.87
CA TYR A 99 11.96 8.89 -2.39
C TYR A 99 11.03 8.30 -3.48
N PHE A 100 9.87 8.92 -3.65
CA PHE A 100 8.88 8.57 -4.68
C PHE A 100 8.94 9.56 -5.83
N ASP A 101 8.90 9.04 -7.05
CA ASP A 101 8.77 9.77 -8.31
C ASP A 101 7.53 9.29 -9.08
#